data_AF-A0A821FJG8-F1
#
_entry.id   AF-A0A821FJG8-F1
#
_cell.length_a   1.000
_cell.length_b   1.000
_cell.length_c   1.000
_cell.angle_alpha   90.00
_cell.angle_beta   90.00
_cell.angle_gamma   90.00
#
_symmetry.space_group_name_H-M   'P 1'
#
loop_
_entity.id
_entity.type
_entity.pdbx_description
1 polymer ?
#
loop_
_entity_poly.entity_id
_entity_poly.type
_entity_poly.pdbx_seq_one_letter_code
_entity_poly.pdbx_strand_id
1 'polypeptide(L)'
;TQGLQKQYEENIDFANGIHKIAALAFIHPDNVINTFTDLSIHLDDTFQTILDYFEDNYIGRFRANGSRTRPLFAIEYWNVYERTKNQQMRTNNSAEAWNRRIS
;
A
#
# COMPACT_ATOMS: atom_id res chain seq x y z
N THR A 1 -16.33 14.91 1.78
CA THR A 1 -14.95 14.39 1.68
C THR A 1 -13.98 14.97 2.72
N GLN A 2 -14.45 15.68 3.77
CA GLN A 2 -13.58 16.36 4.75
C GLN A 2 -13.16 15.51 5.98
N GLY A 3 -13.37 14.18 5.98
CA GLY A 3 -13.19 13.34 7.18
C GLY A 3 -11.78 12.76 7.35
N LEU A 4 -11.25 12.07 6.33
CA LEU A 4 -10.02 11.26 6.44
C LEU A 4 -8.75 12.11 6.52
N GLN A 5 -8.68 13.24 5.80
CA GLN A 5 -7.52 14.13 5.85
C GLN A 5 -7.34 14.73 7.25
N LYS A 6 -8.43 15.23 7.84
CA LYS A 6 -8.42 15.78 9.20
C LYS A 6 -8.03 14.71 10.23
N GLN A 7 -8.54 13.48 10.08
CA GLN A 7 -8.13 12.36 10.93
C GLN A 7 -6.65 12.01 10.80
N TYR A 8 -6.09 12.07 9.58
CA TYR A 8 -4.65 11.86 9.37
C TYR A 8 -3.79 12.94 10.03
N GLU A 9 -4.21 14.20 9.99
CA GLU A 9 -3.47 15.32 10.57
C GLU A 9 -3.57 15.38 12.10
N GLU A 10 -4.72 15.01 12.67
CA GLU A 10 -5.03 15.21 14.09
C GLU A 10 -4.91 13.94 14.95
N ASN A 11 -4.90 12.74 14.35
CA ASN A 11 -4.80 11.47 15.05
C ASN A 11 -3.53 10.70 14.63
N ILE A 12 -2.56 10.65 15.55
CA ILE A 12 -1.27 9.98 15.32
C ILE A 12 -1.40 8.46 15.13
N ASP A 13 -2.35 7.82 15.81
CA ASP A 13 -2.59 6.38 15.67
C ASP A 13 -3.19 6.06 14.31
N PHE A 14 -4.10 6.92 13.84
CA PHE A 14 -4.62 6.85 12.49
C PHE A 14 -3.51 6.99 11.45
N ALA A 15 -2.67 8.03 11.57
CA ALA A 15 -1.53 8.24 10.69
C ALA A 15 -0.56 7.05 10.70
N ASN A 16 -0.27 6.48 11.88
CA ASN A 16 0.56 5.29 12.02
C ASN A 16 -0.05 4.06 11.33
N GLY A 17 -1.36 3.86 11.41
CA GLY A 17 -2.04 2.79 10.68
C GLY A 17 -1.92 2.95 9.17
N ILE A 18 -2.09 4.18 8.64
CA ILE A 18 -1.87 4.48 7.23
C ILE A 18 -0.41 4.17 6.82
N HIS A 19 0.57 4.56 7.65
CA HIS A 19 1.97 4.25 7.39
C HIS A 19 2.26 2.74 7.39
N LYS A 20 1.62 1.95 8.27
CA LYS A 20 1.75 0.49 8.27
C LYS A 20 1.21 -0.13 6.98
N ILE A 21 0.07 0.35 6.47
CA ILE A 21 -0.48 -0.09 5.18
C ILE A 21 0.48 0.28 4.05
N ALA A 22 1.01 1.51 4.04
CA ALA A 22 1.99 1.95 3.04
C ALA A 22 3.30 1.14 3.10
N ALA A 23 3.70 0.69 4.30
CA ALA A 23 4.90 -0.11 4.51
C ALA A 23 4.85 -1.48 3.80
N LEU A 24 3.67 -1.97 3.41
CA LEU A 24 3.53 -3.21 2.64
C LEU A 24 4.31 -3.17 1.31
N ALA A 25 4.55 -1.99 0.75
CA ALA A 25 5.36 -1.83 -0.47
C ALA A 25 6.83 -2.25 -0.26
N PHE A 26 7.30 -2.30 0.98
CA PHE A 26 8.66 -2.68 1.35
C PHE A 26 8.76 -4.11 1.88
N ILE A 27 7.67 -4.87 1.90
CA ILE A 27 7.68 -6.28 2.28
C ILE A 27 8.04 -7.12 1.06
N HIS A 28 8.75 -8.24 1.25
CA HIS A 28 9.01 -9.18 0.14
C HIS A 28 7.68 -9.59 -0.52
N PRO A 29 7.56 -9.58 -1.86
CA PRO A 29 6.29 -9.85 -2.56
C PRO A 29 5.54 -11.09 -2.06
N ASP A 30 6.25 -12.20 -1.85
CA ASP A 30 5.67 -13.46 -1.35
C ASP A 30 5.02 -13.35 0.05
N ASN A 31 5.43 -12.36 0.85
CA ASN A 31 4.94 -12.16 2.21
C ASN A 31 3.84 -11.09 2.30
N VAL A 32 3.67 -10.25 1.26
CA VAL A 32 2.75 -9.09 1.28
C VAL A 32 1.32 -9.50 1.65
N ILE A 33 0.80 -10.59 1.07
CA ILE A 33 -0.58 -11.05 1.30
C ILE A 33 -0.79 -11.48 2.75
N ASN A 34 0.16 -12.24 3.30
CA ASN A 34 0.09 -12.71 4.68
C ASN A 34 0.21 -11.53 5.64
N THR A 35 1.18 -10.63 5.41
CA THR A 35 1.35 -9.42 6.23
C THR A 35 0.15 -8.50 6.17
N PHE A 36 -0.50 -8.34 5.00
CA PHE A 36 -1.76 -7.59 4.91
C PHE A 36 -2.85 -8.23 5.75
N THR A 37 -3.00 -9.56 5.67
CA THR A 37 -4.03 -10.30 6.42
C THR A 37 -3.83 -10.15 7.92
N ASP A 38 -2.58 -10.29 8.39
CA ASP A 38 -2.23 -10.09 9.80
C ASP A 38 -2.47 -8.64 10.22
N LEU A 39 -2.04 -7.67 9.41
CA LEU A 39 -2.22 -6.25 9.70
C LEU A 39 -3.70 -5.88 9.84
N SER A 40 -4.55 -6.39 8.96
CA SER A 40 -6.00 -6.13 8.97
C SER A 40 -6.70 -6.61 10.23
N ILE A 41 -6.18 -7.64 10.91
CA ILE A 41 -6.72 -8.13 12.19
C ILE A 41 -6.37 -7.18 13.35
N HIS A 42 -5.27 -6.44 13.24
CA HIS A 42 -4.75 -5.58 14.32
C HIS A 42 -5.16 -4.11 14.19
N LEU A 43 -5.69 -3.69 13.04
CA LEU A 43 -6.22 -2.36 12.83
C LEU A 43 -7.70 -2.34 13.22
N ASP A 44 -8.14 -1.23 13.83
CA ASP A 44 -9.53 -1.06 14.22
C ASP A 44 -10.46 -0.74 13.02
N ASP A 45 -11.77 -0.76 13.28
CA ASP A 45 -12.82 -0.55 12.28
C ASP A 45 -12.72 0.79 11.53
N THR A 46 -12.03 1.80 12.08
CA THR A 46 -11.80 3.10 11.41
C THR A 46 -11.02 2.92 10.10
N PHE A 47 -10.22 1.86 9.98
CA PHE A 47 -9.45 1.56 8.78
C PHE A 47 -10.20 0.69 7.78
N GLN A 48 -11.38 0.16 8.12
CA GLN A 48 -12.08 -0.84 7.32
C GLN A 48 -12.28 -0.39 5.87
N THR A 49 -12.70 0.87 5.65
CA THR A 49 -12.87 1.40 4.29
C THR A 49 -11.57 1.43 3.48
N ILE A 50 -10.44 1.71 4.13
CA ILE A 50 -9.12 1.75 3.49
C ILE A 50 -8.61 0.34 3.22
N LEU A 51 -8.81 -0.57 4.18
CA LEU A 51 -8.46 -1.98 4.03
C LEU A 51 -9.28 -2.64 2.92
N ASP A 52 -10.58 -2.39 2.84
CA ASP A 52 -11.44 -2.88 1.75
C ASP A 52 -10.96 -2.38 0.38
N TYR A 53 -10.70 -1.07 0.26
CA TYR A 53 -10.16 -0.50 -0.97
C TYR A 53 -8.81 -1.12 -1.35
N PHE A 54 -7.91 -1.27 -0.37
CA PHE A 54 -6.60 -1.84 -0.61
C PHE A 54 -6.68 -3.32 -1.00
N GLU A 55 -7.56 -4.08 -0.33
CA GLU A 55 -7.79 -5.48 -0.64
C GLU A 55 -8.35 -5.65 -2.07
N ASP A 56 -9.34 -4.84 -2.45
CA ASP A 56 -9.96 -4.93 -3.78
C ASP A 56 -8.98 -4.60 -4.92
N ASN A 57 -8.11 -3.61 -4.71
CA ASN A 57 -7.28 -3.05 -5.78
C ASN A 57 -5.86 -3.65 -5.84
N TYR A 58 -5.27 -4.02 -4.70
CA TYR A 58 -3.83 -4.34 -4.62
C TYR A 58 -3.52 -5.75 -4.11
N ILE A 59 -4.44 -6.39 -3.36
CA ILE A 59 -4.22 -7.72 -2.77
C ILE A 59 -5.06 -8.81 -3.46
N GLY A 60 -6.32 -8.50 -3.76
CA GLY A 60 -7.35 -9.43 -4.21
C GLY A 60 -8.10 -10.10 -3.05
N ARG A 61 -9.43 -9.99 -3.05
CA ARG A 61 -10.33 -10.58 -2.04
C ARG A 61 -10.28 -12.10 -2.02
N PHE A 62 -10.50 -12.70 -0.85
CA PHE A 62 -10.81 -14.13 -0.78
C PHE A 62 -12.13 -14.46 -1.47
N ARG A 63 -12.12 -15.55 -2.24
CA ARG A 63 -13.31 -16.19 -2.80
C ARG A 63 -13.73 -17.36 -1.91
N ALA A 64 -15.00 -17.77 -2.05
CA ALA A 64 -15.56 -18.90 -1.33
C ALA A 64 -14.80 -20.24 -1.55
N ASN A 65 -14.06 -20.37 -2.65
CA ASN A 65 -13.25 -21.55 -2.95
C ASN A 65 -11.82 -21.50 -2.34
N GLY A 66 -11.52 -20.52 -1.48
CA GLY A 66 -10.21 -20.35 -0.85
C GLY A 66 -9.15 -19.67 -1.72
N SER A 67 -9.45 -19.36 -2.99
CA SER A 67 -8.54 -18.58 -3.86
C SER A 67 -8.73 -17.08 -3.66
N ARG A 68 -7.72 -16.27 -4.01
CA ARG A 68 -7.86 -14.80 -4.07
C ARG A 68 -8.25 -14.31 -5.46
N THR A 69 -8.99 -13.21 -5.54
CA THR A 69 -9.22 -12.51 -6.80
C THR A 69 -7.92 -11.98 -7.38
N ARG A 70 -7.88 -11.77 -8.69
CA ARG A 70 -6.75 -11.07 -9.30
C ARG A 70 -6.92 -9.58 -8.93
N PRO A 71 -5.95 -8.94 -8.26
CA PRO A 71 -6.03 -7.52 -7.97
C PRO A 71 -5.97 -6.70 -9.26
N LEU A 72 -6.51 -5.48 -9.23
CA LEU A 72 -6.41 -4.53 -10.34
C LEU A 72 -4.94 -4.16 -10.62
N PHE A 73 -4.14 -4.01 -9.55
CA PHE A 73 -2.72 -3.73 -9.59
C PHE A 73 -1.95 -4.87 -8.93
N ALA A 74 -1.28 -5.67 -9.75
CA ALA A 74 -0.47 -6.79 -9.27
C ALA A 74 0.67 -6.31 -8.36
N ILE A 75 1.04 -7.12 -7.37
CA ILE A 75 2.02 -6.77 -6.32
C ILE A 75 3.37 -6.35 -6.95
N GLU A 76 3.77 -6.99 -8.04
CA GLU A 76 5.05 -6.73 -8.71
C GLU A 76 5.14 -5.31 -9.29
N TYR A 77 4.00 -4.63 -9.50
CA TYR A 77 3.98 -3.28 -10.08
C TYR A 77 4.23 -2.18 -9.04
N TRP A 78 3.75 -2.36 -7.81
CA TRP A 78 3.82 -1.33 -6.78
C TRP A 78 4.81 -1.66 -5.66
N ASN A 79 5.23 -2.92 -5.54
CA ASN A 79 6.24 -3.32 -4.57
C ASN A 79 7.63 -2.75 -4.92
N VAL A 80 8.32 -2.27 -3.90
CA VAL A 80 9.65 -1.63 -4.02
C VAL A 80 10.72 -2.38 -3.21
N TYR A 81 10.44 -3.57 -2.67
CA TYR A 81 11.39 -4.34 -1.86
C TYR A 81 12.73 -4.55 -2.58
N GLU A 82 12.71 -5.16 -3.76
CA GLU A 82 13.93 -5.44 -4.53
C GLU A 82 14.67 -4.17 -4.94
N ARG A 83 13.93 -3.10 -5.30
CA ARG A 83 14.54 -1.80 -5.65
C ARG A 83 15.26 -1.17 -4.45
N THR A 84 14.63 -1.24 -3.28
CA THR A 84 15.16 -0.72 -2.02
C THR A 84 16.39 -1.51 -1.59
N LYS A 85 16.32 -2.84 -1.63
CA LYS A 85 17.42 -3.75 -1.30
C LYS A 85 18.64 -3.54 -2.20
N ASN A 86 18.41 -3.38 -3.50
CA ASN A 86 19.48 -3.24 -4.48
C ASN A 86 19.98 -1.78 -4.65
N GLN A 87 19.53 -0.85 -3.80
CA GLN A 87 19.81 0.61 -3.90
C GLN A 87 19.59 1.17 -5.31
N GLN A 88 18.70 0.54 -6.09
CA GLN A 88 18.44 0.96 -7.46
C GLN A 88 17.75 2.32 -7.42
N MET A 89 18.19 3.24 -8.29
CA MET A 89 17.67 4.61 -8.34
C MET A 89 16.14 4.60 -8.26
N ARG A 90 15.60 5.43 -7.36
CA ARG A 90 14.17 5.73 -7.31
C ARG A 90 13.77 6.14 -8.73
N THR A 91 12.72 5.54 -9.30
CA THR A 91 12.11 5.98 -10.55
C THR A 91 11.43 7.33 -10.34
N ASN A 92 12.21 8.35 -10.04
CA ASN A 92 11.85 9.74 -10.22
C ASN A 92 12.87 10.46 -11.10
N ASN A 93 14.05 9.90 -11.41
CA ASN A 93 15.05 10.65 -12.17
C ASN A 93 14.56 11.04 -13.58
N SER A 94 13.68 10.22 -14.20
CA SER A 94 13.07 10.58 -15.49
C SER A 94 11.94 11.63 -15.37
N ALA A 95 11.12 11.57 -14.32
CA ALA A 95 10.03 12.53 -14.09
C ALA A 95 10.56 13.88 -13.53
N GLU A 96 11.54 13.83 -12.64
CA GLU A 96 12.32 14.98 -12.18
C GLU A 96 13.14 15.61 -13.31
N ALA A 97 13.77 14.81 -14.18
CA ALA A 97 14.51 15.36 -15.33
C ALA A 97 13.59 15.99 -16.36
N TRP A 98 12.36 15.48 -16.53
CA TRP A 98 11.36 16.14 -17.38
C TRP A 98 10.88 17.46 -16.76
N ASN A 99 10.60 17.50 -15.46
CA ASN A 99 10.22 18.74 -14.78
C ASN A 99 11.35 19.79 -14.72
N ARG A 100 12.63 19.38 -14.65
CA ARG A 100 13.79 20.29 -14.75
C ARG A 100 14.00 20.87 -16.14
N ARG A 101 13.44 20.25 -17.19
CA ARG A 101 13.52 20.75 -18.58
C ARG A 101 12.42 21.76 -18.92
N ILE A 102 11.43 21.93 -18.04
CA ILE A 102 10.26 22.81 -18.25
C ILE A 102 10.26 23.97 -17.23
N SER A 103 11.27 24.08 -16.35
CA SER A 103 11.56 25.32 -15.61
C SER A 103 12.64 26.12 -16.33
#